data_AF-F4P5S1-F1
#
_entry.id   AF-F4P5S1-F1
#
_cell.length_a   1.000
_cell.length_b   1.000
_cell.length_c   1.000
_cell.angle_alpha   90.00
_cell.angle_beta   90.00
_cell.angle_gamma   90.00
#
_symmetry.space_group_name_H-M   'P 1'
#
loop_
_entity.id
_entity.type
_entity.pdbx_description
1 polymer ?
#
loop_
_entity_poly.entity_id
_entity_poly.type
_entity_poly.pdbx_seq_one_letter_code
_entity_poly.pdbx_strand_id
1 'polypeptide(L)'
;MTKDEVLEWFQRRLNRPPEVFDVYQVAKDFYQLGAYSRALICLQQYVTLPGAALAGRHLLGYCYLNLGEPEHALREFKKCVKEGYNDDWQLVVELIMEVEAKRRETIDA
;
A
#
# COMPACT_ATOMS: atom_id res chain seq x y z
N MET A 1 -9.46 -8.69 -9.67
CA MET A 1 -8.57 -7.63 -10.16
C MET A 1 -7.16 -8.02 -9.80
N THR A 2 -6.44 -8.64 -10.71
CA THR A 2 -5.01 -8.92 -10.63
C THR A 2 -4.22 -7.72 -11.17
N LYS A 3 -2.89 -7.75 -11.09
CA LYS A 3 -2.05 -6.69 -11.70
C LYS A 3 -2.30 -6.58 -13.21
N ASP A 4 -2.42 -7.69 -13.91
CA ASP A 4 -2.68 -7.70 -15.35
C ASP A 4 -4.06 -7.11 -15.67
N GLU A 5 -5.08 -7.44 -14.86
CA GLU A 5 -6.42 -6.85 -15.00
C GLU A 5 -6.41 -5.33 -14.75
N VAL A 6 -5.56 -4.82 -13.85
CA VAL A 6 -5.38 -3.37 -13.65
C VAL A 6 -4.76 -2.72 -14.88
N LEU A 7 -3.70 -3.30 -15.44
CA LEU A 7 -3.02 -2.75 -16.61
C LEU A 7 -3.95 -2.72 -17.83
N GLU A 8 -4.71 -3.79 -18.05
CA GLU A 8 -5.71 -3.85 -19.12
C GLU A 8 -6.81 -2.80 -18.91
N TRP A 9 -7.31 -2.64 -17.69
CA TRP A 9 -8.30 -1.63 -17.36
C TRP A 9 -7.79 -0.20 -17.65
N PHE A 10 -6.55 0.10 -17.26
CA PHE A 10 -5.92 1.38 -17.57
C PHE A 10 -5.75 1.58 -19.08
N GLN A 11 -5.30 0.56 -19.81
CA GLN A 11 -5.13 0.63 -21.26
C GLN A 11 -6.46 0.94 -21.97
N ARG A 12 -7.55 0.27 -21.57
CA ARG A 12 -8.90 0.51 -22.12
C ARG A 12 -9.42 1.92 -21.80
N ARG A 13 -9.09 2.46 -20.62
CA ARG A 13 -9.59 3.76 -20.16
C ARG A 13 -8.81 4.95 -20.71
N LEU A 14 -7.48 4.82 -20.82
CA LEU A 14 -6.58 5.93 -21.15
C LEU A 14 -6.14 5.92 -22.61
N ASN A 15 -6.29 4.80 -23.33
CA ASN A 15 -5.76 4.60 -24.68
C ASN A 15 -4.24 4.88 -24.79
N ARG A 16 -3.52 4.73 -23.68
CA ARG A 16 -2.07 4.81 -23.53
C ARG A 16 -1.64 4.02 -22.28
N PRO A 17 -0.34 3.67 -22.14
CA PRO A 17 0.16 3.13 -20.87
C PRO A 17 -0.10 4.10 -19.71
N PRO A 18 -0.52 3.61 -18.54
CA PRO A 18 -0.70 4.46 -17.36
C PRO A 18 0.64 4.93 -16.84
N GLU A 19 0.70 6.21 -16.46
CA GLU A 19 1.85 6.79 -15.79
C GLU A 19 1.66 6.77 -14.27
N VAL A 20 2.74 7.05 -13.54
CA VAL A 20 2.77 7.01 -12.07
C VAL A 20 1.67 7.88 -11.44
N PHE A 21 1.37 9.03 -12.04
CA PHE A 21 0.29 9.92 -11.60
C PHE A 21 -1.11 9.30 -11.81
N ASP A 22 -1.36 8.68 -12.97
CA ASP A 22 -2.65 8.04 -13.27
C ASP A 22 -2.96 6.92 -12.26
N VAL A 23 -1.94 6.09 -11.98
CA VAL A 23 -2.08 4.96 -11.06
C VAL A 23 -2.30 5.44 -9.63
N TYR A 24 -1.57 6.47 -9.19
CA TYR A 24 -1.75 7.04 -7.86
C TYR A 24 -3.16 7.63 -7.66
N GLN A 25 -3.65 8.41 -8.64
CA GLN A 25 -4.95 9.05 -8.53
C GLN A 25 -6.07 8.02 -8.40
N VAL A 26 -6.09 7.02 -9.27
CA VAL A 26 -7.09 5.94 -9.21
C VAL A 26 -6.99 5.15 -7.91
N ALA A 27 -5.78 4.85 -7.45
CA ALA A 27 -5.60 4.15 -6.18
C ALA A 27 -6.14 4.96 -4.99
N LYS A 28 -5.86 6.26 -4.98
CA LYS A 28 -6.35 7.19 -3.96
C LYS A 28 -7.88 7.28 -3.97
N ASP A 29 -8.49 7.35 -5.15
CA ASP A 29 -9.94 7.34 -5.30
C ASP A 29 -10.54 6.03 -4.76
N PHE A 30 -9.96 4.87 -5.09
CA PHE A 30 -10.40 3.59 -4.52
C PHE A 30 -10.26 3.54 -3.01
N TYR A 31 -9.16 4.08 -2.46
CA TYR A 31 -8.97 4.16 -1.00
C TYR A 31 -10.06 5.03 -0.34
N GLN A 32 -10.35 6.20 -0.90
CA GLN A 32 -11.38 7.11 -0.40
C GLN A 32 -12.78 6.51 -0.45
N LEU A 33 -13.04 5.63 -1.42
CA LEU A 33 -14.29 4.87 -1.54
C LEU A 33 -14.35 3.64 -0.60
N GLY A 34 -13.30 3.39 0.21
CA GLY A 34 -13.19 2.20 1.05
C GLY A 34 -12.93 0.90 0.27
N ALA A 35 -12.64 0.99 -1.03
CA ALA A 35 -12.33 -0.15 -1.88
C ALA A 35 -10.84 -0.56 -1.71
N TYR A 36 -10.45 -0.89 -0.49
CA TYR A 36 -9.05 -1.10 -0.10
C TYR A 36 -8.36 -2.21 -0.90
N SER A 37 -9.07 -3.28 -1.25
CA SER A 37 -8.51 -4.36 -2.08
C SER A 37 -8.14 -3.87 -3.49
N ARG A 38 -8.97 -3.02 -4.11
CA ARG A 38 -8.66 -2.42 -5.43
C ARG A 38 -7.56 -1.38 -5.34
N ALA A 39 -7.58 -0.56 -4.30
CA ALA A 39 -6.51 0.40 -4.01
C ALA A 39 -5.16 -0.31 -3.83
N LEU A 40 -5.14 -1.42 -3.09
CA LEU A 40 -3.96 -2.25 -2.85
C LEU A 40 -3.32 -2.69 -4.17
N ILE A 41 -4.10 -3.26 -5.10
CA ILE A 41 -3.56 -3.76 -6.38
C ILE A 41 -3.00 -2.62 -7.21
N CYS A 42 -3.70 -1.47 -7.26
CA CYS A 42 -3.22 -0.28 -7.96
C CYS A 42 -1.91 0.23 -7.33
N LEU A 43 -1.81 0.26 -6.01
CA LEU A 43 -0.61 0.75 -5.31
C LEU A 43 0.57 -0.22 -5.41
N GLN A 44 0.30 -1.53 -5.46
CA GLN A 44 1.33 -2.53 -5.75
C GLN A 44 1.90 -2.38 -7.16
N GLN A 45 1.12 -1.87 -8.11
CA GLN A 45 1.64 -1.46 -9.41
C GLN A 45 2.38 -0.12 -9.32
N TYR A 46 1.79 0.87 -8.65
CA TYR A 46 2.37 2.21 -8.48
C TYR A 46 3.81 2.17 -7.95
N VAL A 47 4.09 1.40 -6.90
CA VAL A 47 5.44 1.33 -6.28
C VAL A 47 6.50 0.70 -7.18
N THR A 48 6.12 0.15 -8.34
CA THR A 48 7.04 -0.39 -9.35
C THR A 48 7.34 0.61 -10.47
N LEU A 49 6.59 1.71 -10.57
CA LEU A 49 6.74 2.69 -11.63
C LEU A 49 7.86 3.69 -11.33
N PRO A 50 8.62 4.13 -12.35
CA PRO A 50 9.56 5.24 -12.21
C PRO A 50 8.86 6.51 -11.68
N GLY A 51 9.49 7.19 -10.73
CA GLY A 51 8.93 8.41 -10.12
C GLY A 51 7.90 8.16 -9.01
N ALA A 52 7.73 6.91 -8.56
CA ALA A 52 6.85 6.60 -7.43
C ALA A 52 7.34 7.27 -6.14
N ALA A 53 6.55 8.20 -5.62
CA ALA A 53 6.81 8.90 -4.36
C ALA A 53 6.39 8.09 -3.13
N LEU A 54 7.03 8.36 -1.99
CA LEU A 54 6.76 7.71 -0.70
C LEU A 54 5.31 7.82 -0.25
N ALA A 55 4.61 8.90 -0.59
CA ALA A 55 3.19 9.08 -0.28
C ALA A 55 2.30 7.93 -0.80
N GLY A 56 2.64 7.32 -1.94
CA GLY A 56 1.92 6.15 -2.44
C GLY A 56 2.29 4.84 -1.74
N ARG A 57 3.56 4.68 -1.32
CA ARG A 57 3.96 3.55 -0.47
C ARG A 57 3.33 3.63 0.92
N HIS A 58 3.24 4.83 1.47
CA HIS A 58 2.51 5.14 2.70
C HIS A 58 1.02 4.74 2.59
N LEU A 59 0.35 5.16 1.50
CA LEU A 59 -1.03 4.77 1.23
C LEU A 59 -1.19 3.25 1.05
N LEU A 60 -0.18 2.57 0.49
CA LEU A 60 -0.16 1.10 0.37
C LEU A 60 -0.15 0.44 1.74
N GLY A 61 0.63 0.97 2.69
CA GLY A 61 0.62 0.53 4.09
C GLY A 61 -0.76 0.64 4.72
N TYR A 62 -1.45 1.76 4.51
CA TYR A 62 -2.83 1.92 5.00
C TYR A 62 -3.82 0.96 4.33
N CYS A 63 -3.65 0.63 3.06
CA CYS A 63 -4.49 -0.39 2.42
C CYS A 63 -4.34 -1.75 3.12
N TYR A 64 -3.11 -2.16 3.44
CA TYR A 64 -2.87 -3.39 4.20
C TYR A 64 -3.51 -3.34 5.60
N LEU A 65 -3.42 -2.21 6.32
CA LEU A 65 -4.08 -2.07 7.63
C LEU A 65 -5.60 -2.23 7.55
N ASN A 66 -6.24 -1.56 6.60
CA ASN A 66 -7.69 -1.65 6.42
C ASN A 66 -8.16 -3.05 5.96
N LEU A 67 -7.25 -3.87 5.44
CA LEU A 67 -7.50 -5.27 5.07
C LEU A 67 -7.12 -6.26 6.18
N GLY A 68 -6.66 -5.79 7.34
CA GLY A 68 -6.29 -6.63 8.46
C GLY A 68 -4.94 -7.34 8.29
N GLU A 69 -4.03 -6.77 7.50
CA GLU A 69 -2.69 -7.31 7.22
C GLU A 69 -1.57 -6.46 7.85
N PRO A 70 -1.47 -6.38 9.18
CA PRO A 70 -0.52 -5.48 9.86
C PRO A 70 0.96 -5.81 9.57
N GLU A 71 1.30 -7.08 9.31
CA GLU A 71 2.67 -7.47 8.97
C GLU A 71 3.10 -6.91 7.61
N HIS A 72 2.16 -6.84 6.65
CA HIS A 72 2.42 -6.25 5.34
C HIS A 72 2.52 -4.73 5.44
N ALA A 73 1.59 -4.11 6.18
CA ALA A 73 1.62 -2.68 6.46
C ALA A 73 2.94 -2.24 7.10
N LEU A 74 3.39 -2.96 8.14
CA LEU A 74 4.63 -2.68 8.85
C LEU A 74 5.84 -2.68 7.90
N ARG A 75 5.90 -3.59 6.93
CA ARG A 75 7.00 -3.64 5.95
C ARG A 75 7.02 -2.42 5.05
N GLU A 76 5.86 -1.89 4.67
CA GLU A 76 5.78 -0.71 3.81
C GLU A 76 6.12 0.57 4.58
N PHE A 77 5.58 0.75 5.79
CA PHE A 77 5.91 1.90 6.63
C PHE A 77 7.38 1.94 7.06
N LYS A 78 8.00 0.79 7.36
CA LYS A 78 9.45 0.73 7.63
C LYS A 78 10.30 1.26 6.47
N LYS A 79 9.90 0.99 5.22
CA LYS A 79 10.59 1.51 4.04
C LYS A 79 10.39 3.03 3.92
N CYS A 80 9.16 3.52 4.12
CA CYS A 80 8.86 4.94 4.13
C CYS A 80 9.73 5.71 5.13
N VAL A 81 9.78 5.27 6.38
CA VAL A 81 10.62 5.88 7.43
C VAL A 81 12.10 5.85 7.04
N LYS A 82 12.60 4.70 6.55
CA LYS A 82 14.00 4.56 6.13
C LYS A 82 14.39 5.54 5.02
N GLU A 83 13.45 5.90 4.15
CA GLU A 83 13.66 6.81 3.03
C GLU A 83 13.30 8.28 3.36
N GLY A 84 13.02 8.60 4.63
CA GLY A 84 12.85 9.97 5.14
C GLY A 84 11.40 10.43 5.33
N TYR A 85 10.42 9.53 5.23
CA TYR A 85 9.02 9.83 5.54
C TYR A 85 8.78 9.65 7.05
N ASN A 86 9.15 10.67 7.83
CA ASN A 86 9.18 10.57 9.29
C ASN A 86 7.80 10.50 9.96
N ASP A 87 6.74 10.91 9.25
CA ASP A 87 5.36 10.87 9.76
C ASP A 87 4.91 9.43 10.09
N ASP A 88 5.56 8.42 9.51
CA ASP A 88 5.25 7.00 9.73
C ASP A 88 5.93 6.39 10.96
N TRP A 89 6.88 7.09 11.61
CA TRP A 89 7.70 6.51 12.69
C TRP A 89 6.85 5.96 13.84
N GLN A 90 5.90 6.76 14.32
CA GLN A 90 5.03 6.36 15.43
C GLN A 90 4.22 5.10 15.07
N LEU A 91 3.68 5.06 13.84
CA LEU A 91 2.92 3.93 13.34
C LEU A 91 3.78 2.66 13.21
N VAL A 92 5.05 2.80 12.81
CA VAL A 92 6.00 1.67 12.79
C VAL A 92 6.21 1.08 14.18
N VAL A 93 6.37 1.92 15.21
CA VAL A 93 6.55 1.45 16.59
C VAL A 93 5.31 0.70 17.06
N GLU A 94 4.12 1.26 16.84
CA GLU A 94 2.85 0.64 17.23
C GLU A 94 2.66 -0.73 16.56
N LEU A 95 2.90 -0.81 15.25
CA LEU A 95 2.76 -2.06 14.50
C LEU A 95 3.79 -3.12 14.88
N ILE A 96 5.02 -2.73 15.28
CA ILE A 96 5.98 -3.70 15.83
C ILE A 96 5.43 -4.36 17.09
N MET A 97 4.91 -3.55 18.02
CA MET A 97 4.36 -4.05 19.27
C MET A 97 3.18 -4.99 19.04
N GLU A 98 2.26 -4.62 18.13
CA GLU A 98 1.10 -5.43 17.78
C GLU A 98 1.50 -6.78 17.15
N VAL A 99 2.39 -6.74 16.14
CA VAL A 99 2.84 -7.95 15.43
C VAL A 99 3.60 -8.89 16.37
N GLU A 100 4.42 -8.36 17.28
CA GLU A 100 5.13 -9.17 18.26
C GLU A 100 4.21 -9.77 19.33
N ALA A 101 3.20 -9.01 19.79
CA ALA A 101 2.20 -9.52 20.73
C ALA A 101 1.44 -10.71 20.13
N LYS A 102 0.91 -10.56 18.91
CA LYS A 102 0.22 -11.64 18.17
C LYS A 102 1.11 -12.86 17.93
N ARG A 103 2.39 -12.63 17.62
CA ARG A 103 3.36 -13.73 17.44
C ARG A 103 3.56 -14.52 18.73
N ARG A 104 3.66 -13.85 19.89
CA ARG A 104 3.78 -14.53 21.20
C ARG A 104 2.55 -15.37 21.51
N GLU A 105 1.36 -14.81 21.33
CA GLU A 105 0.08 -15.52 21.52
C GLU A 105 -0.02 -16.78 20.65
N THR A 106 0.49 -16.74 19.41
CA THR A 106 0.47 -17.89 18.49
C THR A 106 1.48 -18.98 18.88
N ILE A 107 2.58 -18.63 19.54
CA ILE A 107 3.60 -19.60 20.00
C ILE A 107 3.11 -20.32 21.27
N ASP A 108 2.36 -19.61 22.11
CA ASP A 108 1.88 -20.11 23.40
C ASP A 108 0.52 -20.86 23.31
N ALA A 109 -0.09 -20.94 22.11
CA ALA A 109 -1.38 -21.60 21.83
C ALA A 109 -1.22 -22.99 21.19
#